data_AF-A0A482VB87-F1
#
_entry.id   AF-A0A482VB87-F1
#
_cell.length_a   1.000
_cell.length_b   1.000
_cell.length_c   1.000
_cell.angle_alpha   90.00
_cell.angle_beta   90.00
_cell.angle_gamma   90.00
#
_symmetry.space_group_name_H-M   'P 1'
#
loop_
_entity.id
_entity.type
_entity.pdbx_description
1 polymer ?
#
loop_
_entity_poly.entity_id
_entity_poly.type
_entity_poly.pdbx_seq_one_letter_code
_entity_poly.pdbx_strand_id
1 'polypeptide(L)'
;MLSKVVVVCFISLFIQEINCITRAEVNLQYSPTLQRLRTLSSTKYQEASREYTTLTNQLANQQQRTKNATQTQINNIKTIIANAKKASNVTTTVLNCLRVQENIAARLTTTSMNNCYTSANTSALVNNKARFNTLATVAANTVNWCNSLNPLETQLESYARCLADKIPDLNRQINIVENEYQSMSSATLNYNVKCLTDNAGAVLGQIGVISYEINICFFTPL
;
A
#
# COMPACT_ATOMS: atom_id res chain seq x y z
N MET A 1 -12.33 -82.54 32.93
CA MET A 1 -11.23 -82.19 32.01
C MET A 1 -11.74 -81.18 30.99
N LEU A 2 -11.18 -79.98 31.10
CA LEU A 2 -11.10 -78.83 30.18
C LEU A 2 -11.85 -78.83 28.83
N SER A 3 -12.70 -77.81 28.72
CA SER A 3 -13.19 -77.00 27.59
C SER A 3 -12.38 -77.01 26.28
N LYS A 4 -13.06 -77.34 25.18
CA LYS A 4 -12.90 -76.91 23.77
C LYS A 4 -14.27 -77.22 23.12
N VAL A 5 -15.01 -76.38 22.41
CA VAL A 5 -14.73 -75.34 21.43
C VAL A 5 -15.96 -74.43 21.43
N VAL A 6 -15.78 -73.14 21.74
CA VAL A 6 -16.80 -72.12 21.43
C VAL A 6 -16.73 -71.89 19.93
N VAL A 7 -17.56 -72.64 19.19
CA VAL A 7 -17.89 -72.33 17.80
C VAL A 7 -18.82 -71.12 17.85
N VAL A 8 -18.25 -69.91 17.84
CA VAL A 8 -19.00 -68.70 17.49
C VAL A 8 -18.78 -68.48 16.00
N CYS A 9 -19.45 -69.32 15.22
CA CYS A 9 -19.94 -68.93 13.91
C CYS A 9 -21.16 -68.04 14.12
N PHE A 10 -20.92 -66.76 14.38
CA PHE A 10 -21.89 -65.70 14.12
C PHE A 10 -21.18 -64.59 13.34
N ILE A 11 -20.79 -64.96 12.12
CA ILE A 11 -20.80 -64.02 11.00
C ILE A 11 -22.28 -63.81 10.68
N SER A 12 -22.87 -62.74 11.21
CA SER A 12 -23.96 -62.02 10.55
C SER A 12 -24.36 -60.80 11.38
N LEU A 13 -24.41 -59.66 10.69
CA LEU A 13 -25.14 -58.44 11.06
C LEU A 13 -24.48 -57.46 12.04
N PHE A 14 -23.24 -57.08 11.75
CA PHE A 14 -22.85 -55.66 11.89
C PHE A 14 -22.04 -55.26 10.66
N ILE A 15 -22.74 -55.16 9.52
CA ILE A 15 -22.36 -54.20 8.49
C ILE A 15 -22.69 -52.83 9.09
N GLN A 16 -21.83 -52.35 9.99
CA GLN A 16 -21.61 -50.92 10.04
C GLN A 16 -20.90 -50.63 8.72
N GLU A 17 -21.62 -49.98 7.80
CA GLU A 17 -20.98 -49.17 6.79
C GLU A 17 -20.08 -48.16 7.53
N ILE A 18 -18.86 -48.58 7.87
CA ILE A 18 -17.75 -47.66 7.94
C ILE A 18 -17.61 -47.21 6.49
N ASN A 19 -18.39 -46.21 6.10
CA ASN A 19 -18.16 -45.46 4.89
C ASN A 19 -16.80 -44.80 5.10
N CYS A 20 -15.74 -45.56 4.79
CA CYS A 20 -14.39 -45.07 4.68
C CYS A 20 -14.46 -44.00 3.60
N ILE A 21 -14.59 -42.74 4.03
CA ILE A 21 -14.54 -41.58 3.15
C ILE A 21 -13.35 -41.79 2.21
N THR A 22 -13.59 -41.70 0.92
CA THR A 22 -12.56 -41.80 -0.08
C THR A 22 -11.85 -40.46 -0.21
N ARG A 23 -10.62 -40.46 -0.74
CA ARG A 23 -9.92 -39.22 -1.09
C ARG A 23 -10.73 -38.34 -2.04
N ALA A 24 -11.54 -38.93 -2.93
CA ALA A 24 -12.44 -38.19 -3.81
C ALA A 24 -13.53 -37.44 -3.03
N GLU A 25 -14.12 -38.06 -2.01
CA GLU A 25 -15.12 -37.42 -1.15
C GLU A 25 -14.51 -36.32 -0.28
N VAL A 26 -13.29 -36.51 0.25
CA VAL A 26 -12.52 -35.43 0.92
C VAL A 26 -12.33 -34.26 -0.05
N ASN A 27 -11.93 -34.52 -1.29
CA ASN A 27 -11.75 -33.46 -2.29
C ASN A 27 -13.05 -32.73 -2.59
N LEU A 28 -14.18 -33.44 -2.73
CA LEU A 28 -15.49 -32.83 -2.92
C LEU A 28 -15.89 -31.93 -1.75
N GLN A 29 -15.52 -32.29 -0.52
CA GLN A 29 -15.78 -31.48 0.66
C GLN A 29 -14.97 -30.17 0.69
N TYR A 30 -13.67 -30.21 0.36
CA TYR A 30 -12.76 -29.07 0.56
C TYR A 30 -12.52 -28.21 -0.69
N SER A 31 -12.64 -28.78 -1.89
CA SER A 31 -12.36 -28.09 -3.16
C SER A 31 -13.21 -26.83 -3.38
N PRO A 32 -14.53 -26.82 -3.07
CA PRO A 32 -15.33 -25.60 -3.20
C PRO A 32 -14.80 -24.44 -2.35
N THR A 33 -14.36 -24.73 -1.13
CA THR A 33 -13.81 -23.72 -0.21
C THR A 33 -12.46 -23.19 -0.70
N LEU A 34 -11.56 -24.08 -1.16
CA LEU A 34 -10.28 -23.66 -1.74
C LEU A 34 -10.47 -22.84 -3.01
N GLN A 35 -11.42 -23.22 -3.87
CA GLN A 35 -11.76 -22.46 -5.07
C GLN A 35 -12.32 -21.07 -4.71
N ARG A 36 -13.16 -20.97 -3.68
CA ARG A 36 -13.64 -19.68 -3.16
C ARG A 36 -12.47 -18.81 -2.66
N LEU A 37 -11.55 -19.37 -1.87
CA LEU A 37 -10.40 -18.62 -1.35
C LEU A 37 -9.44 -18.17 -2.46
N ARG A 38 -9.26 -18.99 -3.49
CA ARG A 38 -8.54 -18.60 -4.71
C ARG A 38 -9.19 -17.41 -5.38
N THR A 39 -10.49 -17.48 -5.66
CA THR A 39 -11.24 -16.38 -6.30
C THR A 39 -11.15 -15.11 -5.45
N LEU A 40 -11.37 -15.23 -4.13
CA LEU A 40 -11.27 -14.10 -3.21
C LEU A 40 -9.88 -13.44 -3.28
N SER A 41 -8.80 -14.23 -3.23
CA SER A 41 -7.43 -13.71 -3.31
C SER A 41 -7.17 -13.03 -4.66
N SER A 42 -7.64 -13.61 -5.77
CA SER A 42 -7.52 -12.99 -7.11
C SER A 42 -8.31 -11.69 -7.22
N THR A 43 -9.52 -11.62 -6.65
CA THR A 43 -10.32 -10.40 -6.58
C THR A 43 -9.60 -9.33 -5.77
N LYS A 44 -9.07 -9.67 -4.58
CA LYS A 44 -8.30 -8.75 -3.74
C LYS A 44 -7.04 -8.22 -4.43
N TYR A 45 -6.35 -9.06 -5.20
CA TYR A 45 -5.25 -8.62 -6.04
C TYR A 45 -5.68 -7.58 -7.10
N GLN A 46 -6.83 -7.78 -7.74
CA GLN A 46 -7.36 -6.84 -8.74
C GLN A 46 -7.80 -5.52 -8.10
N GLU A 47 -8.48 -5.57 -6.95
CA GLU A 47 -8.87 -4.41 -6.15
C GLU A 47 -7.62 -3.59 -5.77
N ALA A 48 -6.63 -4.22 -5.13
CA ALA A 48 -5.37 -3.59 -4.77
C ALA A 48 -4.60 -3.06 -5.99
N SER A 49 -4.70 -3.68 -7.16
CA SER A 49 -4.09 -3.17 -8.40
C SER A 49 -4.74 -1.87 -8.87
N ARG A 50 -6.06 -1.78 -8.81
CA ARG A 50 -6.81 -0.57 -9.16
C ARG A 50 -6.55 0.55 -8.16
N GLU A 51 -6.62 0.24 -6.87
CA GLU A 51 -6.33 1.18 -5.79
C GLU A 51 -4.91 1.74 -5.90
N TYR A 52 -3.91 0.87 -6.11
CA TYR A 52 -2.54 1.30 -6.35
C TYR A 52 -2.44 2.33 -7.47
N THR A 53 -3.06 2.04 -8.62
CA THR A 53 -3.01 2.91 -9.80
C THR A 53 -3.66 4.25 -9.54
N THR A 54 -4.82 4.23 -8.89
CA THR A 54 -5.55 5.45 -8.47
C THR A 54 -4.70 6.28 -7.52
N LEU A 55 -4.13 5.66 -6.48
CA LEU A 55 -3.28 6.34 -5.50
C LEU A 55 -2.06 6.98 -6.17
N THR A 56 -1.33 6.23 -7.00
CA THR A 56 -0.14 6.77 -7.67
C THR A 56 -0.46 7.94 -8.59
N ASN A 57 -1.58 7.88 -9.31
CA ASN A 57 -2.03 8.98 -10.16
C ASN A 57 -2.45 10.20 -9.33
N GLN A 58 -3.15 10.00 -8.22
CA GLN A 58 -3.52 11.07 -7.31
C GLN A 58 -2.29 11.76 -6.72
N LEU A 59 -1.31 10.99 -6.24
CA LEU A 59 -0.07 11.53 -5.66
C LEU A 59 0.76 12.32 -6.69
N ALA A 60 0.94 11.79 -7.90
CA ALA A 60 1.65 12.49 -8.97
C ALA A 60 0.93 13.81 -9.35
N ASN A 61 -0.39 13.78 -9.47
CA ASN A 61 -1.18 14.97 -9.74
C ASN A 61 -1.10 16.01 -8.62
N GLN A 62 -1.17 15.58 -7.36
CA GLN A 62 -1.02 16.48 -6.21
C GLN A 62 0.36 17.12 -6.17
N GLN A 63 1.43 16.34 -6.37
CA GLN A 63 2.79 16.86 -6.45
C GLN A 63 2.91 17.93 -7.54
N GLN A 64 2.39 17.67 -8.74
CA GLN A 64 2.45 18.62 -9.84
C GLN A 64 1.65 19.90 -9.55
N ARG A 65 0.44 19.77 -8.98
CA ARG A 65 -0.40 20.92 -8.62
C ARG A 65 0.27 21.78 -7.56
N THR A 66 0.80 21.18 -6.49
CA THR A 66 1.49 21.91 -5.42
C THR A 66 2.74 22.60 -5.93
N LYS A 67 3.53 21.94 -6.78
CA LYS A 67 4.69 22.56 -7.44
C LYS A 67 4.29 23.76 -8.29
N ASN A 68 3.29 23.60 -9.16
CA ASN A 68 2.82 24.68 -10.02
C ASN A 68 2.33 25.87 -9.21
N ALA A 69 1.49 25.63 -8.19
CA ALA A 69 0.98 26.68 -7.32
C ALA A 69 2.10 27.42 -6.59
N THR A 70 3.06 26.68 -6.02
CA THR A 70 4.21 27.28 -5.32
C THR A 70 5.10 28.06 -6.29
N GLN A 71 5.35 27.52 -7.49
CA GLN A 71 6.15 28.21 -8.51
C GLN A 71 5.49 29.50 -8.98
N THR A 72 4.15 29.52 -9.12
CA THR A 72 3.41 30.75 -9.38
C THR A 72 3.66 31.79 -8.28
N GLN A 73 3.63 31.39 -7.00
CA GLN A 73 3.92 32.31 -5.89
C GLN A 73 5.36 32.83 -5.92
N ILE A 74 6.34 31.97 -6.25
CA ILE A 74 7.74 32.38 -6.45
C ILE A 74 7.84 33.44 -7.57
N ASN A 75 7.16 33.22 -8.70
CA ASN A 75 7.19 34.15 -9.82
C ASN A 75 6.49 35.47 -9.49
N ASN A 76 5.40 35.42 -8.72
CA ASN A 76 4.67 36.59 -8.26
C ASN A 76 5.57 37.46 -7.36
N ILE A 77 6.24 36.88 -6.36
CA ILE A 77 7.10 37.67 -5.47
C ILE A 77 8.30 38.28 -6.23
N LYS A 78 8.88 37.57 -7.19
CA LYS A 78 9.93 38.11 -8.07
C LYS A 78 9.42 39.31 -8.88
N THR A 79 8.20 39.23 -9.40
CA THR A 79 7.55 40.34 -10.11
C THR A 79 7.30 41.53 -9.18
N ILE A 80 6.84 41.29 -7.96
CA ILE A 80 6.61 42.35 -6.96
C ILE A 80 7.93 43.07 -6.65
N ILE A 81 9.03 42.35 -6.42
CA ILE A 81 10.35 42.97 -6.19
C ILE A 81 10.80 43.80 -7.40
N ALA A 82 10.65 43.26 -8.62
CA ALA A 82 11.03 43.97 -9.84
C ALA A 82 10.21 45.27 -10.02
N ASN A 83 8.92 45.23 -9.73
CA ASN A 83 8.05 46.41 -9.80
C ASN A 83 8.37 47.41 -8.69
N ALA A 84 8.63 46.95 -7.46
CA ALA A 84 9.07 47.80 -6.35
C ALA A 84 10.35 48.56 -6.71
N LYS A 85 11.34 47.89 -7.34
CA LYS A 85 12.58 48.53 -7.81
C LYS A 85 12.35 49.58 -8.90
N LYS A 86 11.38 49.36 -9.79
CA LYS A 86 11.01 50.34 -10.84
C LYS A 86 10.28 51.55 -10.26
N ALA A 87 9.44 51.33 -9.24
CA ALA A 87 8.69 52.38 -8.57
C ALA A 87 9.56 53.20 -7.59
N SER A 88 10.63 52.60 -7.06
CA SER A 88 11.54 53.26 -6.12
C SER A 88 12.44 54.29 -6.85
N ASN A 89 11.89 55.47 -7.12
CA ASN A 89 12.66 56.70 -7.40
C ASN A 89 13.37 57.25 -6.14
N VAL A 90 13.47 56.46 -5.07
CA VAL A 90 13.47 56.93 -3.68
C VAL A 90 14.74 56.48 -2.95
N THR A 91 15.92 56.92 -3.38
CA THR A 91 17.23 56.71 -2.70
C THR A 91 17.91 55.35 -2.92
N THR A 92 19.25 55.38 -2.88
CA THR A 92 20.13 54.22 -2.98
C THR A 92 19.88 53.18 -1.89
N THR A 93 19.42 53.62 -0.71
CA THR A 93 19.17 52.73 0.45
C THR A 93 18.00 51.78 0.19
N VAL A 94 16.89 52.28 -0.34
CA VAL A 94 15.72 51.46 -0.72
C VAL A 94 16.11 50.44 -1.79
N LEU A 95 16.87 50.87 -2.81
CA LEU A 95 17.35 49.98 -3.88
C LEU A 95 18.27 48.87 -3.35
N ASN A 96 19.15 49.18 -2.39
CA ASN A 96 20.02 48.19 -1.76
C ASN A 96 19.20 47.17 -0.95
N CYS A 97 18.21 47.64 -0.18
CA CYS A 97 17.29 46.76 0.56
C CYS A 97 16.53 45.82 -0.38
N LEU A 98 15.95 46.35 -1.47
CA LEU A 98 15.23 45.54 -2.47
C LEU A 98 16.15 44.54 -3.20
N ARG A 99 17.43 44.88 -3.41
CA ARG A 99 18.42 43.95 -3.99
C ARG A 99 18.71 42.77 -3.07
N VAL A 100 18.71 42.97 -1.75
CA VAL A 100 18.79 41.85 -0.79
C VAL A 100 17.60 40.92 -0.96
N GLN A 101 16.39 41.46 -1.04
CA GLN A 101 15.17 40.66 -1.24
C GLN A 101 15.17 39.91 -2.59
N GLU A 102 15.64 40.55 -3.66
CA GLU A 102 15.83 39.92 -4.97
C GLU A 102 16.77 38.71 -4.91
N ASN A 103 17.91 38.85 -4.21
CA ASN A 103 18.88 37.77 -4.04
C ASN A 103 18.32 36.59 -3.24
N ILE A 104 17.49 36.85 -2.23
CA ILE A 104 16.80 35.80 -1.46
C ILE A 104 15.76 35.12 -2.35
N ALA A 105 14.90 35.89 -3.03
CA ALA A 105 13.85 35.38 -3.91
C ALA A 105 14.42 34.55 -5.08
N ALA A 106 15.61 34.89 -5.58
CA ALA A 106 16.30 34.14 -6.63
C ALA A 106 16.61 32.70 -6.23
N ARG A 107 16.79 32.43 -4.93
CA ARG A 107 17.11 31.10 -4.38
C ARG A 107 15.87 30.25 -4.10
N LEU A 108 14.67 30.82 -4.16
CA LEU A 108 13.44 30.05 -4.00
C LEU A 108 13.26 29.06 -5.14
N THR A 109 13.00 27.81 -4.81
CA THR A 109 12.76 26.74 -5.79
C THR A 109 11.71 25.76 -5.28
N THR A 110 11.14 24.98 -6.20
CA THR A 110 10.23 23.87 -5.87
C THR A 110 10.93 22.51 -5.89
N THR A 111 12.26 22.48 -6.02
CA THR A 111 13.05 21.26 -6.24
C THR A 111 12.90 20.26 -5.09
N SER A 112 12.79 20.73 -3.84
CA SER A 112 12.60 19.86 -2.68
C SER A 112 11.34 18.99 -2.76
N MET A 113 10.31 19.46 -3.46
CA MET A 113 9.05 18.72 -3.66
C MET A 113 9.20 17.53 -4.60
N ASN A 114 10.28 17.43 -5.39
CA ASN A 114 10.52 16.29 -6.28
C ASN A 114 10.72 14.99 -5.49
N ASN A 115 11.21 15.09 -4.25
CA ASN A 115 11.56 13.93 -3.44
C ASN A 115 10.39 13.41 -2.60
N CYS A 116 9.23 14.06 -2.62
CA CYS A 116 8.08 13.63 -1.83
C CYS A 116 7.45 12.34 -2.35
N TYR A 117 7.39 12.18 -3.67
CA TYR A 117 6.88 10.98 -4.33
C TYR A 117 8.02 10.27 -5.07
N THR A 118 8.40 9.10 -4.57
CA THR A 118 9.44 8.25 -5.16
C THR A 118 8.95 6.80 -5.24
N SER A 119 9.57 6.00 -6.11
CA SER A 119 9.28 4.57 -6.23
C SER A 119 9.56 3.78 -4.94
N ALA A 120 10.47 4.27 -4.08
CA ALA A 120 10.72 3.67 -2.77
C ALA A 120 9.47 3.72 -1.88
N ASN A 121 8.72 4.83 -1.92
CA ASN A 121 7.53 5.05 -1.09
C ASN A 121 6.33 4.18 -1.48
N THR A 122 6.36 3.55 -2.66
CA THR A 122 5.30 2.68 -3.18
C THR A 122 5.73 1.22 -3.33
N SER A 123 7.02 0.92 -3.17
CA SER A 123 7.58 -0.44 -3.28
C SER A 123 6.89 -1.45 -2.35
N ALA A 124 6.63 -1.06 -1.10
CA ALA A 124 5.94 -1.89 -0.13
C ALA A 124 4.51 -2.24 -0.56
N LEU A 125 3.79 -1.31 -1.18
CA LEU A 125 2.45 -1.54 -1.74
C LEU A 125 2.49 -2.52 -2.92
N VAL A 126 3.48 -2.40 -3.81
CA VAL A 126 3.66 -3.33 -4.93
C VAL A 126 3.90 -4.75 -4.42
N ASN A 127 4.78 -4.90 -3.43
CA ASN A 127 5.11 -6.20 -2.85
C ASN A 127 3.91 -6.80 -2.11
N ASN A 128 3.21 -6.01 -1.28
CA ASN A 128 2.08 -6.51 -0.52
C ASN A 128 0.91 -6.90 -1.45
N LYS A 129 0.63 -6.09 -2.47
CA LYS A 129 -0.31 -6.43 -3.55
C LYS A 129 0.01 -7.80 -4.17
N ALA A 130 1.27 -8.07 -4.51
CA ALA A 130 1.67 -9.33 -5.12
C ALA A 130 1.41 -10.56 -4.22
N ARG A 131 1.37 -10.40 -2.90
CA ARG A 131 1.07 -11.49 -1.95
C ARG A 131 -0.35 -12.04 -2.13
N PHE A 132 -1.32 -11.24 -2.55
CA PHE A 132 -2.65 -11.76 -2.89
C PHE A 132 -2.61 -12.75 -4.06
N ASN A 133 -1.78 -12.48 -5.07
CA ASN A 133 -1.59 -13.42 -6.17
C ASN A 133 -0.91 -14.71 -5.69
N THR A 134 0.09 -14.59 -4.81
CA THR A 134 0.70 -15.76 -4.15
C THR A 134 -0.34 -16.59 -3.40
N LEU A 135 -1.22 -15.97 -2.61
CA LEU A 135 -2.29 -16.66 -1.87
C LEU A 135 -3.27 -17.36 -2.81
N ALA A 136 -3.61 -16.74 -3.95
CA ALA A 136 -4.43 -17.38 -4.97
C ALA A 136 -3.76 -18.64 -5.54
N THR A 137 -2.45 -18.59 -5.80
CA THR A 137 -1.66 -19.74 -6.24
C THR A 137 -1.59 -20.83 -5.16
N VAL A 138 -1.41 -20.47 -3.89
CA VAL A 138 -1.41 -21.45 -2.79
C VAL A 138 -2.76 -22.14 -2.72
N ALA A 139 -3.88 -21.40 -2.74
CA ALA A 139 -5.22 -21.98 -2.74
C ALA A 139 -5.45 -22.95 -3.92
N ALA A 140 -4.98 -22.60 -5.12
CA ALA A 140 -5.08 -23.45 -6.31
C ALA A 140 -4.28 -24.76 -6.20
N ASN A 141 -3.14 -24.74 -5.51
CA ASN A 141 -2.21 -25.87 -5.43
C ASN A 141 -2.36 -26.69 -4.14
N THR A 142 -3.18 -26.25 -3.19
CA THR A 142 -3.28 -26.87 -1.85
C THR A 142 -3.63 -28.36 -1.93
N VAL A 143 -4.57 -28.75 -2.80
CA VAL A 143 -4.94 -30.16 -3.02
C VAL A 143 -3.74 -30.98 -3.49
N ASN A 144 -3.02 -30.48 -4.49
CA ASN A 144 -1.84 -31.16 -5.04
C ASN A 144 -0.73 -31.29 -3.97
N TRP A 145 -0.48 -30.23 -3.19
CA TRP A 145 0.49 -30.26 -2.10
C TRP A 145 0.12 -31.28 -1.02
N CYS A 146 -1.12 -31.30 -0.55
CA CYS A 146 -1.55 -32.27 0.45
C CYS A 146 -1.47 -33.71 -0.07
N ASN A 147 -1.75 -33.93 -1.37
CA ASN A 147 -1.60 -35.24 -2.02
C ASN A 147 -0.13 -35.67 -2.09
N SER A 148 0.77 -34.76 -2.48
CA SER A 148 2.21 -35.07 -2.53
C SER A 148 2.81 -35.36 -1.15
N LEU A 149 2.31 -34.70 -0.10
CA LEU A 149 2.76 -34.94 1.28
C LEU A 149 2.22 -36.25 1.86
N ASN A 150 1.05 -36.70 1.40
CA ASN A 150 0.38 -37.89 1.90
C ASN A 150 0.01 -38.81 0.72
N PRO A 151 0.98 -39.44 0.03
CA PRO A 151 0.70 -40.11 -1.23
C PRO A 151 -0.11 -41.41 -1.07
N LEU A 152 -0.08 -42.06 0.09
CA LEU A 152 -0.72 -43.36 0.30
C LEU A 152 -2.19 -43.22 0.71
N GLU A 153 -3.06 -44.13 0.25
CA GLU A 153 -4.47 -44.18 0.63
C GLU A 153 -4.68 -44.42 2.13
N THR A 154 -3.75 -45.11 2.79
CA THR A 154 -3.76 -45.31 4.25
C THR A 154 -3.48 -44.02 5.04
N GLN A 155 -3.04 -42.95 4.38
CA GLN A 155 -2.75 -41.64 4.99
C GLN A 155 -3.90 -40.64 4.82
N LEU A 156 -5.12 -41.13 4.57
CA LEU A 156 -6.30 -40.30 4.36
C LEU A 156 -6.56 -39.30 5.49
N GLU A 157 -6.36 -39.69 6.75
CA GLU A 157 -6.56 -38.78 7.89
C GLU A 157 -5.58 -37.60 7.83
N SER A 158 -4.29 -37.88 7.60
CA SER A 158 -3.25 -36.85 7.45
C SER A 158 -3.50 -35.96 6.24
N TYR A 159 -4.00 -36.52 5.14
CA TYR A 159 -4.42 -35.77 3.96
C TYR A 159 -5.57 -34.81 4.26
N ALA A 160 -6.64 -35.30 4.91
CA ALA A 160 -7.79 -34.49 5.29
C ALA A 160 -7.40 -33.39 6.28
N ARG A 161 -6.54 -33.70 7.27
CA ARG A 161 -6.01 -32.73 8.23
C ARG A 161 -5.18 -31.64 7.56
N CYS A 162 -4.34 -32.00 6.59
CA CYS A 162 -3.59 -31.02 5.78
C CYS A 162 -4.51 -29.99 5.12
N LEU A 163 -5.61 -30.44 4.51
CA LEU A 163 -6.60 -29.55 3.90
C LEU A 163 -7.34 -28.71 4.95
N ALA A 164 -7.78 -29.34 6.04
CA ALA A 164 -8.52 -28.71 7.12
C ALA A 164 -7.71 -27.62 7.83
N ASP A 165 -6.40 -27.80 7.98
CA ASP A 165 -5.51 -26.81 8.59
C ASP A 165 -5.18 -25.67 7.62
N LYS A 166 -5.07 -25.97 6.31
CA LYS A 166 -4.68 -24.96 5.30
C LYS A 166 -5.76 -23.95 4.98
N ILE A 167 -7.03 -24.34 5.03
CA ILE A 167 -8.16 -23.45 4.75
C ILE A 167 -8.26 -22.26 5.73
N PRO A 168 -8.29 -22.46 7.06
CA PRO A 168 -8.34 -21.36 8.02
C PRO A 168 -7.05 -20.52 8.00
N ASP A 169 -5.89 -21.14 7.77
CA ASP A 169 -4.62 -20.44 7.59
C ASP A 169 -4.66 -19.49 6.38
N LEU A 170 -5.08 -19.98 5.22
CA LEU A 170 -5.25 -19.17 4.01
C LEU A 170 -6.23 -18.01 4.22
N ASN A 171 -7.38 -18.28 4.84
CA ASN A 171 -8.36 -17.24 5.13
C ASN A 171 -7.80 -16.16 6.07
N ARG A 172 -7.06 -16.57 7.10
CA ARG A 172 -6.37 -15.65 8.01
C ARG A 172 -5.32 -14.82 7.27
N GLN A 173 -4.51 -15.43 6.41
CA GLN A 173 -3.46 -14.74 5.66
C GLN A 173 -4.04 -13.72 4.66
N ILE A 174 -5.16 -14.03 4.00
CA ILE A 174 -5.87 -13.06 3.14
C ILE A 174 -6.23 -11.80 3.93
N ASN A 175 -6.84 -11.96 5.12
CA ASN A 175 -7.24 -10.84 5.97
C ASN A 175 -6.03 -10.04 6.48
N ILE A 176 -4.92 -10.71 6.82
CA ILE A 176 -3.68 -10.04 7.23
C ILE A 176 -3.15 -9.17 6.09
N VAL A 177 -3.03 -9.75 4.88
CA VAL A 177 -2.53 -9.03 3.71
C VAL A 177 -3.44 -7.84 3.37
N GLU A 178 -4.76 -7.99 3.48
CA GLU A 178 -5.70 -6.88 3.29
C GLU A 178 -5.50 -5.72 4.27
N ASN A 179 -5.44 -6.02 5.57
CA ASN A 179 -5.23 -4.99 6.58
C ASN A 179 -3.87 -4.29 6.43
N GLU A 180 -2.82 -5.07 6.14
CA GLU A 180 -1.49 -4.53 5.86
C GLU A 180 -1.49 -3.62 4.64
N TYR A 181 -2.16 -4.03 3.55
CA TYR A 181 -2.26 -3.23 2.33
C TYR A 181 -2.97 -1.90 2.59
N GLN A 182 -4.11 -1.92 3.26
CA GLN A 182 -4.87 -0.71 3.62
C GLN A 182 -4.04 0.24 4.49
N SER A 183 -3.40 -0.30 5.54
CA SER A 183 -2.54 0.49 6.43
C SER A 183 -1.38 1.14 5.67
N MET A 184 -0.72 0.40 4.77
CA MET A 184 0.36 0.95 3.95
C MET A 184 -0.14 2.00 2.97
N SER A 185 -1.31 1.80 2.37
CA SER A 185 -1.91 2.75 1.42
C SER A 185 -2.16 4.10 2.10
N SER A 186 -2.77 4.07 3.28
CA SER A 186 -2.97 5.28 4.10
C SER A 186 -1.66 5.92 4.53
N ALA A 187 -0.67 5.13 4.96
CA ALA A 187 0.64 5.67 5.37
C ALA A 187 1.36 6.34 4.20
N THR A 188 1.36 5.72 3.01
CA THR A 188 1.94 6.30 1.79
C THR A 188 1.25 7.61 1.44
N LEU A 189 -0.09 7.66 1.45
CA LEU A 189 -0.82 8.90 1.19
C LEU A 189 -0.43 10.01 2.18
N ASN A 190 -0.50 9.72 3.48
CA ASN A 190 -0.23 10.69 4.53
C ASN A 190 1.21 11.23 4.47
N TYR A 191 2.18 10.36 4.25
CA TYR A 191 3.58 10.77 4.09
C TYR A 191 3.76 11.74 2.92
N ASN A 192 3.21 11.40 1.76
CA ASN A 192 3.38 12.20 0.55
C ASN A 192 2.69 13.56 0.68
N VAL A 193 1.46 13.60 1.19
CA VAL A 193 0.72 14.84 1.43
C VAL A 193 1.49 15.72 2.42
N LYS A 194 1.91 15.16 3.56
CA LYS A 194 2.68 15.89 4.56
C LYS A 194 3.98 16.45 3.98
N CYS A 195 4.75 15.64 3.26
CA CYS A 195 5.98 16.10 2.62
C CYS A 195 5.75 17.27 1.67
N LEU A 196 4.69 17.21 0.85
CA LEU A 196 4.34 18.30 -0.06
C LEU A 196 3.94 19.57 0.71
N THR A 197 3.09 19.43 1.73
CA THR A 197 2.65 20.53 2.58
C THR A 197 3.82 21.20 3.31
N ASP A 198 4.71 20.41 3.92
CA ASP A 198 5.84 20.93 4.68
C ASP A 198 6.83 21.67 3.76
N ASN A 199 7.15 21.10 2.59
CA ASN A 199 8.05 21.73 1.63
C ASN A 199 7.43 22.98 0.99
N ALA A 200 6.14 22.96 0.66
CA ALA A 200 5.45 24.13 0.13
C ALA A 200 5.33 25.23 1.19
N GLY A 201 4.97 24.85 2.42
CA GLY A 201 4.87 25.75 3.57
C GLY A 201 6.20 26.46 3.85
N ALA A 202 7.33 25.76 3.77
CA ALA A 202 8.65 26.37 3.94
C ALA A 202 8.93 27.47 2.89
N VAL A 203 8.62 27.20 1.62
CA VAL A 203 8.80 28.19 0.53
C VAL A 203 7.84 29.36 0.69
N LEU A 204 6.56 29.09 0.96
CA LEU A 204 5.53 30.12 1.15
C LEU A 204 5.82 30.99 2.38
N GLY A 205 6.36 30.40 3.45
CA GLY A 205 6.82 31.14 4.63
C GLY A 205 7.95 32.11 4.27
N GLN A 206 8.93 31.69 3.46
CA GLN A 206 9.98 32.59 2.97
C GLN A 206 9.42 33.71 2.08
N ILE A 207 8.41 33.40 1.24
CA ILE A 207 7.71 34.43 0.45
C ILE A 207 7.03 35.46 1.35
N GLY A 208 6.40 35.01 2.44
CA GLY A 208 5.80 35.90 3.45
C GLY A 208 6.83 36.84 4.07
N VAL A 209 7.99 36.32 4.48
CA VAL A 209 9.10 37.12 5.02
C VAL A 209 9.56 38.16 3.99
N ILE A 210 9.86 37.73 2.76
CA ILE A 210 10.28 38.65 1.69
C ILE A 210 9.23 39.74 1.44
N SER A 211 7.95 39.38 1.41
CA SER A 211 6.86 40.33 1.18
C SER A 211 6.78 41.38 2.27
N TYR A 212 7.00 40.98 3.53
CA TYR A 212 7.06 41.91 4.66
C TYR A 212 8.28 42.84 4.57
N GLU A 213 9.45 42.29 4.28
CA GLU A 213 10.70 43.06 4.16
C GLU A 213 10.67 44.08 3.01
N ILE A 214 10.01 43.76 1.89
CA ILE A 214 9.78 44.73 0.81
C ILE A 214 9.04 45.97 1.33
N ASN A 215 8.03 45.80 2.19
CA ASN A 215 7.33 46.94 2.78
C ASN A 215 8.26 47.73 3.69
N ILE A 216 9.04 47.07 4.55
CA ILE A 216 10.03 47.74 5.42
C ILE A 216 10.99 48.60 4.60
N CYS A 217 11.48 48.10 3.47
CA CYS A 217 12.38 48.85 2.59
C CYS A 217 11.84 50.25 2.22
N PHE A 218 10.53 50.48 2.22
CA PHE A 218 9.92 51.79 1.92
C PHE A 218 9.60 52.63 3.16
N PHE A 219 9.44 52.03 4.34
CA PHE A 219 8.91 52.72 5.53
C PHE A 219 9.94 53.01 6.62
N THR A 220 11.10 52.36 6.62
CA THR A 220 12.20 52.70 7.54
C THR A 220 13.29 53.47 6.80
N PRO A 221 13.48 54.77 7.08
CA PRO A 221 14.70 55.44 6.70
C PRO A 221 15.85 54.85 7.53
N LEU A 222 16.77 54.14 6.87
CA LEU A 222 18.10 53.83 7.40
C LEU A 222 19.01 55.06 7.23
#